data_AF-A0AAP0P2I1-F1
#
_entry.id   AF-A0AAP0P2I1-F1
#
_cell.length_a   1.000
_cell.length_b   1.000
_cell.length_c   1.000
_cell.angle_alpha   90.00
_cell.angle_beta   90.00
_cell.angle_gamma   90.00
#
_symmetry.space_group_name_H-M   'P 1'
#
loop_
_entity.id
_entity.type
_entity.pdbx_description
1 polymer ?
#
loop_
_entity_poly.entity_id
_entity_poly.type
_entity_poly.pdbx_seq_one_letter_code
_entity_poly.pdbx_strand_id
1 'polypeptide(L)'
;MKSHTFPQHHQLMEREQKRTEYEGCLRVESRSASVCGPKPMAAARIDAAVARASPTTTHYSSMSSPLSTTRLFLSLTTPPRPTRPISSHRPSPPLLVRATTADSSTSNYKGIENLVIIGSGPAGYTAAIYAARANLKPVVFEGYQVGGVPGGQLMTTTEVENFPGFPDGITGPDLMDRMRRQAERWGAELFQEDVEFIDLKRAPFTIKSSDREVKCYSVIVATGATAKRLNLPREEEFWSRGISACAICDGASPLFKGQVLAVVGGGDTATEEALYLTKYGRHIHLLVRKDQLRASKAMQDRWVCMHPFETKDVVSNSKGQMSGILIKKVDTGEESVLEVKGLFYGIGHTPNSQILEGQVELDSSGYILVKEGTAKTSVEGVFAAGDVQDHEWRQAITAAGSGCVAALSVERYLTSNYLLIEFHQPQTEEVKKELSDRDVQEGFDITRTKHKGQVIDEYDQNVHFVEIDIEEDQEIAEAAGIMGTPCVQFFKNKEMIRLVQFDIWSDYFSE
;
A
#
# COMPACT_ATOMS: atom_id res chain seq x y z
N MET A 1 -35.54 9.97 -53.65
CA MET A 1 -35.13 11.15 -54.46
C MET A 1 -34.18 11.98 -53.61
N LYS A 2 -32.92 12.13 -54.08
CA LYS A 2 -31.81 13.01 -53.61
C LYS A 2 -31.33 12.76 -52.16
N SER A 3 -30.19 12.15 -51.82
CA SER A 3 -28.76 12.20 -52.26
C SER A 3 -28.09 13.57 -52.14
N HIS A 4 -27.07 13.65 -51.25
CA HIS A 4 -25.75 14.34 -51.37
C HIS A 4 -25.16 14.68 -49.98
N THR A 5 -24.13 13.96 -49.50
CA THR A 5 -22.65 14.15 -49.60
C THR A 5 -22.02 15.12 -48.59
N PHE A 6 -21.01 14.60 -47.87
CA PHE A 6 -19.99 15.32 -47.08
C PHE A 6 -19.15 16.28 -47.95
N PRO A 7 -18.44 17.23 -47.32
CA PRO A 7 -16.97 17.09 -47.33
C PRO A 7 -16.25 17.46 -46.01
N GLN A 8 -15.21 16.68 -45.71
CA GLN A 8 -14.06 17.07 -44.89
C GLN A 8 -13.20 18.09 -45.66
N HIS A 9 -12.76 19.17 -45.01
CA HIS A 9 -11.46 19.88 -45.20
C HIS A 9 -11.56 21.29 -44.60
N HIS A 10 -11.09 21.48 -43.36
CA HIS A 10 -10.36 22.69 -42.93
C HIS A 10 -9.87 22.54 -41.48
N GLN A 11 -8.67 21.99 -41.33
CA GLN A 11 -7.76 22.28 -40.22
C GLN A 11 -6.45 22.75 -40.87
N LEU A 12 -5.71 23.61 -40.15
CA LEU A 12 -4.41 24.21 -40.49
C LEU A 12 -4.50 25.60 -41.15
N MET A 13 -4.96 26.61 -40.40
CA MET A 13 -4.55 28.03 -40.57
C MET A 13 -5.01 28.87 -39.37
N GLU A 14 -4.78 28.42 -38.13
CA GLU A 14 -5.12 29.23 -36.94
C GLU A 14 -4.22 28.97 -35.71
N ARG A 15 -3.01 28.43 -35.93
CA ARG A 15 -2.02 28.16 -34.87
C ARG A 15 -0.65 28.83 -35.05
N GLU A 16 -0.53 29.80 -35.96
CA GLU A 16 0.73 30.54 -36.20
C GLU A 16 0.64 32.06 -35.97
N GLN A 17 -0.33 32.55 -35.19
CA GLN A 17 -0.49 34.00 -34.98
C GLN A 17 -0.61 34.44 -33.51
N LYS A 18 0.05 33.72 -32.59
CA LYS A 18 0.27 34.15 -31.19
C LYS A 18 1.63 33.71 -30.64
N ARG A 19 2.70 33.90 -31.43
CA ARG A 19 4.07 33.63 -31.00
C ARG A 19 5.05 34.68 -31.53
N THR A 20 4.70 35.96 -31.39
CA THR A 20 5.60 37.10 -31.61
C THR A 20 4.99 38.33 -30.96
N GLU A 21 5.06 38.40 -29.64
CA GLU A 21 4.81 39.60 -28.83
C GLU A 21 5.38 39.34 -27.43
N TYR A 22 6.70 39.21 -27.31
CA TYR A 22 7.42 39.28 -26.02
C TYR A 22 8.93 39.41 -26.24
N GLU A 23 9.36 40.33 -27.10
CA GLU A 23 10.73 40.84 -27.08
C GLU A 23 10.71 42.32 -27.47
N GLY A 24 11.19 43.19 -26.57
CA GLY A 24 11.47 44.58 -26.88
C GLY A 24 10.67 45.59 -26.08
N CYS A 25 11.00 45.78 -24.81
CA CYS A 25 11.11 47.11 -24.23
C CYS A 25 11.75 47.00 -22.84
N LEU A 26 12.99 47.48 -22.67
CA LEU A 26 13.51 48.01 -21.41
C LEU A 26 14.92 48.59 -21.69
N ARG A 27 14.98 49.86 -22.08
CA ARG A 27 16.17 50.69 -21.89
C ARG A 27 15.77 52.10 -21.47
N VAL A 28 16.15 52.41 -20.23
CA VAL A 28 16.71 53.68 -19.71
C VAL A 28 15.75 54.88 -19.65
N GLU A 29 15.43 55.29 -18.41
CA GLU A 29 15.72 56.64 -17.91
C GLU A 29 15.59 56.68 -16.37
N SER A 30 16.70 56.88 -15.66
CA SER A 30 16.68 57.44 -14.31
C SER A 30 17.77 58.49 -14.20
N ARG A 31 17.34 59.72 -13.88
CA ARG A 31 18.20 60.89 -13.70
C ARG A 31 18.83 60.90 -12.30
N SER A 32 20.04 61.43 -12.28
CA SER A 32 21.05 61.54 -11.23
C SER A 32 20.85 62.68 -10.22
N ALA A 33 21.36 62.50 -9.00
CA ALA A 33 22.22 63.40 -8.19
C ALA A 33 22.24 62.90 -6.71
N SER A 34 23.30 62.89 -5.91
CA SER A 34 24.70 63.32 -6.02
C SER A 34 25.51 62.82 -4.80
N VAL A 35 26.68 62.23 -5.06
CA VAL A 35 28.02 62.45 -4.44
C VAL A 35 28.21 62.35 -2.90
N CYS A 36 29.02 61.37 -2.47
CA CYS A 36 30.32 61.58 -1.79
C CYS A 36 31.08 60.24 -1.59
N GLY A 37 32.29 60.13 -2.15
CA GLY A 37 33.36 59.20 -1.72
C GLY A 37 34.61 60.03 -1.34
N PRO A 38 35.85 59.48 -1.25
CA PRO A 38 36.30 58.07 -1.31
C PRO A 38 37.36 57.67 -0.23
N LYS A 39 37.75 56.39 -0.14
CA LYS A 39 39.17 55.92 -0.21
C LYS A 39 39.31 54.37 -0.18
N PRO A 40 40.34 53.78 -0.84
CA PRO A 40 40.49 52.34 -1.11
C PRO A 40 41.70 51.67 -0.42
N MET A 41 41.73 50.32 -0.38
CA MET A 41 42.88 49.38 -0.36
C MET A 41 42.32 47.96 -0.05
N ALA A 42 42.74 46.81 -0.58
CA ALA A 42 43.83 46.42 -1.47
C ALA A 42 43.42 45.12 -2.20
N ALA A 43 43.91 44.93 -3.43
CA ALA A 43 43.76 43.71 -4.21
C ALA A 43 45.04 42.86 -4.09
N ALA A 44 44.90 41.54 -3.95
CA ALA A 44 45.97 40.58 -4.15
C ALA A 44 45.53 39.54 -5.20
N ARG A 45 46.29 39.47 -6.30
CA ARG A 45 46.25 38.43 -7.33
C ARG A 45 46.92 37.17 -6.81
N ILE A 46 46.39 35.98 -7.17
CA ILE A 46 47.20 34.76 -7.30
C ILE A 46 46.71 33.98 -8.53
N ASP A 47 47.68 33.57 -9.34
CA ASP A 47 47.58 32.86 -10.61
C ASP A 47 47.08 31.41 -10.48
N ALA A 48 46.62 30.89 -11.62
CA ALA A 48 46.12 29.53 -11.79
C ALA A 48 47.22 28.45 -11.76
N ALA A 49 46.91 27.29 -11.17
CA ALA A 49 47.54 26.02 -11.52
C ALA A 49 46.56 24.85 -11.31
N VAL A 50 46.37 24.07 -12.37
CA VAL A 50 45.61 22.83 -12.43
C VAL A 50 46.49 21.68 -11.91
N ALA A 51 45.99 20.85 -10.99
CA ALA A 51 46.55 19.52 -10.73
C ALA A 51 45.48 18.56 -10.20
N ARG A 52 45.40 17.38 -10.83
CA ARG A 52 44.58 16.21 -10.47
C ARG A 52 45.07 15.59 -9.15
N ALA A 53 44.16 15.06 -8.34
CA ALA A 53 44.49 14.23 -7.18
C ALA A 53 43.76 12.87 -7.24
N SER A 54 44.54 11.80 -7.12
CA SER A 54 44.13 10.42 -6.79
C SER A 54 44.46 10.16 -5.31
N PRO A 55 43.78 9.23 -4.61
CA PRO A 55 44.07 8.96 -3.20
C PRO A 55 45.10 7.84 -3.03
N THR A 56 46.11 8.08 -2.19
CA THR A 56 47.05 7.09 -1.66
C THR A 56 46.80 6.83 -0.17
N THR A 57 46.76 5.55 0.14
CA THR A 57 46.69 4.88 1.44
C THR A 57 47.98 5.05 2.26
N THR A 58 47.87 5.14 3.59
CA THR A 58 49.00 4.85 4.51
C THR A 58 48.54 4.11 5.76
N HIS A 59 49.25 3.03 6.04
CA HIS A 59 49.21 2.16 7.21
C HIS A 59 49.95 2.74 8.42
N TYR A 60 49.61 2.27 9.63
CA TYR A 60 50.58 1.98 10.69
C TYR A 60 50.17 0.76 11.54
N SER A 61 51.15 -0.11 11.74
CA SER A 61 51.29 -1.41 12.46
C SER A 61 51.13 -1.25 14.00
N SER A 62 51.15 -2.23 14.93
CA SER A 62 51.08 -3.71 15.06
C SER A 62 51.43 -3.99 16.54
N MET A 63 50.83 -4.98 17.21
CA MET A 63 51.55 -5.89 18.13
C MET A 63 50.72 -7.16 18.37
N SER A 64 51.39 -8.30 18.29
CA SER A 64 50.87 -9.67 18.39
C SER A 64 51.86 -10.53 19.17
N SER A 65 51.38 -11.57 19.88
CA SER A 65 52.11 -12.82 20.18
C SER A 65 51.17 -13.82 20.90
N PRO A 66 51.50 -15.14 21.01
CA PRO A 66 51.88 -16.04 19.91
C PRO A 66 51.18 -17.44 19.97
N LEU A 67 51.46 -18.25 18.94
CA LEU A 67 51.00 -19.61 18.63
C LEU A 67 51.54 -20.73 19.54
N SER A 68 50.83 -21.86 19.59
CA SER A 68 51.44 -23.20 19.55
C SER A 68 50.47 -24.25 18.98
N THR A 69 50.96 -25.06 18.04
CA THR A 69 50.25 -26.12 17.33
C THR A 69 51.09 -27.40 17.41
N THR A 70 50.48 -28.52 17.80
CA THR A 70 51.11 -29.85 17.67
C THR A 70 50.11 -30.81 17.02
N ARG A 71 50.56 -31.43 15.91
CA ARG A 71 49.87 -32.48 15.15
C ARG A 71 49.99 -33.84 15.86
N LEU A 72 48.98 -34.70 15.70
CA LEU A 72 49.20 -36.15 15.65
C LEU A 72 48.19 -36.83 14.71
N PHE A 73 48.68 -37.85 14.00
CA PHE A 73 48.06 -38.62 12.92
C PHE A 73 47.41 -39.92 13.44
N LEU A 74 46.61 -40.52 12.54
CA LEU A 74 46.28 -41.96 12.37
C LEU A 74 45.08 -42.58 13.13
N SER A 75 44.09 -43.03 12.34
CA SER A 75 43.76 -44.45 12.09
C SER A 75 42.25 -44.76 12.15
N LEU A 76 41.75 -45.30 11.04
CA LEU A 76 40.48 -46.03 10.91
C LEU A 76 40.52 -47.34 11.71
N THR A 77 39.46 -47.66 12.45
CA THR A 77 38.97 -49.04 12.69
C THR A 77 37.56 -49.04 13.26
N THR A 78 36.67 -49.80 12.64
CA THR A 78 35.28 -50.13 13.03
C THR A 78 35.22 -51.09 14.23
N PRO A 79 34.18 -51.05 15.11
CA PRO A 79 33.88 -52.14 16.02
C PRO A 79 32.73 -53.06 15.51
N PRO A 80 32.65 -54.31 16.01
CA PRO A 80 31.87 -55.38 15.38
C PRO A 80 30.46 -55.56 15.94
N ARG A 81 29.66 -56.23 15.12
CA ARG A 81 28.29 -56.74 15.30
C ARG A 81 28.23 -57.90 16.32
N PRO A 82 27.16 -58.04 17.12
CA PRO A 82 26.81 -59.32 17.73
C PRO A 82 25.67 -60.02 16.97
N THR A 83 25.77 -61.35 16.87
CA THR A 83 24.84 -62.23 16.16
C THR A 83 23.99 -63.09 17.11
N ARG A 84 22.67 -63.11 16.84
CA ARG A 84 21.70 -64.26 16.85
C ARG A 84 21.25 -64.85 18.21
N PRO A 85 19.97 -65.32 18.33
CA PRO A 85 19.45 -66.44 17.53
C PRO A 85 18.03 -66.30 16.93
N ILE A 86 17.77 -67.27 16.05
CA ILE A 86 16.59 -67.52 15.21
C ILE A 86 15.43 -68.04 16.07
N SER A 87 14.21 -67.56 15.80
CA SER A 87 12.98 -68.27 16.15
C SER A 87 11.89 -68.06 15.09
N SER A 88 11.07 -69.08 14.95
CA SER A 88 10.26 -69.53 13.83
C SER A 88 9.00 -68.73 13.50
N HIS A 89 8.62 -68.83 12.22
CA HIS A 89 7.35 -68.52 11.57
C HIS A 89 6.09 -68.48 12.46
N ARG A 90 5.32 -67.39 12.31
CA ARG A 90 3.85 -67.38 12.39
C ARG A 90 3.29 -66.46 11.30
N PRO A 91 2.30 -66.88 10.50
CA PRO A 91 1.67 -66.02 9.52
C PRO A 91 0.74 -65.02 10.22
N SER A 92 0.85 -63.74 9.85
CA SER A 92 -0.08 -62.67 10.23
C SER A 92 -1.46 -62.98 9.64
N PRO A 93 -2.57 -62.83 10.40
CA PRO A 93 -3.90 -63.01 9.84
C PRO A 93 -4.21 -61.87 8.84
N PRO A 94 -5.04 -62.12 7.81
CA PRO A 94 -5.50 -61.05 6.92
C PRO A 94 -6.30 -60.05 7.73
N LEU A 95 -5.95 -58.77 7.64
CA LEU A 95 -6.75 -57.65 8.12
C LEU A 95 -8.08 -57.66 7.36
N LEU A 96 -9.09 -58.24 8.00
CA LEU A 96 -10.48 -58.18 7.57
C LEU A 96 -10.92 -56.72 7.74
N VAL A 97 -11.03 -55.96 6.64
CA VAL A 97 -11.70 -54.65 6.64
C VAL A 97 -13.17 -54.91 6.93
N ARG A 98 -13.52 -54.83 8.21
CA ARG A 98 -14.91 -54.79 8.66
C ARG A 98 -15.36 -53.35 8.46
N ALA A 99 -16.29 -53.13 7.54
CA ALA A 99 -17.02 -51.88 7.43
C ALA A 99 -17.83 -51.70 8.73
N THR A 100 -17.20 -51.13 9.74
CA THR A 100 -17.92 -50.42 10.79
C THR A 100 -18.35 -49.12 10.16
N THR A 101 -19.67 -48.88 10.13
CA THR A 101 -20.23 -47.53 10.00
C THR A 101 -19.59 -46.70 11.10
N ALA A 102 -18.48 -46.04 10.75
CA ALA A 102 -17.91 -44.99 11.55
C ALA A 102 -18.99 -43.93 11.61
N ASP A 103 -19.63 -43.86 12.76
CA ASP A 103 -20.37 -42.70 13.20
C ASP A 103 -19.52 -41.50 12.84
N SER A 104 -20.02 -40.67 11.92
CA SER A 104 -19.31 -39.48 11.46
C SER A 104 -19.19 -38.57 12.67
N SER A 105 -18.06 -38.67 13.37
CA SER A 105 -17.63 -37.72 14.36
C SER A 105 -17.39 -36.40 13.63
N THR A 106 -18.47 -35.67 13.35
CA THR A 106 -18.41 -34.25 13.03
C THR A 106 -17.68 -33.59 14.18
N SER A 107 -16.49 -33.11 13.87
CA SER A 107 -15.54 -32.46 14.75
C SER A 107 -16.19 -31.39 15.64
N ASN A 108 -15.64 -31.23 16.84
CA ASN A 108 -16.05 -30.34 17.93
C ASN A 108 -15.95 -28.81 17.61
N TYR A 109 -16.01 -28.42 16.33
CA TYR A 109 -15.74 -27.07 15.81
C TYR A 109 -17.00 -26.30 15.37
N LYS A 110 -18.21 -26.76 15.73
CA LYS A 110 -19.43 -25.98 15.50
C LYS A 110 -19.37 -24.68 16.30
N GLY A 111 -19.16 -23.55 15.62
CA GLY A 111 -19.25 -22.20 16.19
C GLY A 111 -17.92 -21.46 16.43
N ILE A 112 -16.81 -21.88 15.79
CA ILE A 112 -15.56 -21.10 15.76
C ILE A 112 -15.31 -20.68 14.32
N GLU A 113 -15.15 -19.37 14.10
CA GLU A 113 -14.84 -18.79 12.80
C GLU A 113 -13.34 -18.90 12.49
N ASN A 114 -12.99 -19.00 11.22
CA ASN A 114 -11.57 -18.96 10.82
C ASN A 114 -10.94 -17.60 11.16
N LEU A 115 -11.65 -16.54 10.79
CA LEU A 115 -11.13 -15.17 10.79
C LEU A 115 -12.22 -14.17 11.15
N VAL A 116 -11.92 -13.32 12.13
CA VAL A 116 -12.63 -12.06 12.36
C VAL A 116 -11.78 -10.87 11.91
N ILE A 117 -12.37 -9.96 11.14
CA ILE A 117 -11.76 -8.70 10.71
C ILE A 117 -12.48 -7.56 11.45
N ILE A 118 -11.71 -6.69 12.09
CA ILE A 118 -12.25 -5.55 12.84
C ILE A 118 -11.88 -4.28 12.10
N GLY A 119 -12.86 -3.64 11.46
CA GLY A 119 -12.71 -2.42 10.69
C GLY A 119 -13.10 -2.57 9.22
N SER A 120 -13.70 -1.51 8.67
CA SER A 120 -14.30 -1.44 7.33
C SER A 120 -13.59 -0.47 6.38
N GLY A 121 -12.37 -0.04 6.69
CA GLY A 121 -11.59 0.77 5.76
C GLY A 121 -11.07 -0.05 4.56
N PRO A 122 -10.27 0.57 3.67
CA PRO A 122 -9.63 -0.11 2.53
C PRO A 122 -8.87 -1.39 2.93
N ALA A 123 -8.18 -1.36 4.08
CA ALA A 123 -7.47 -2.53 4.62
C ALA A 123 -8.43 -3.67 4.99
N GLY A 124 -9.50 -3.36 5.73
CA GLY A 124 -10.47 -4.36 6.20
C GLY A 124 -11.23 -5.01 5.04
N TYR A 125 -11.76 -4.23 4.11
CA TYR A 125 -12.44 -4.78 2.93
C TYR A 125 -11.50 -5.53 2.00
N THR A 126 -10.26 -5.07 1.79
CA THR A 126 -9.30 -5.85 0.99
C THR A 126 -8.97 -7.18 1.66
N ALA A 127 -8.76 -7.18 2.97
CA ALA A 127 -8.53 -8.42 3.72
C ALA A 127 -9.73 -9.37 3.60
N ALA A 128 -10.96 -8.86 3.71
CA ALA A 128 -12.18 -9.63 3.56
C ALA A 128 -12.30 -10.26 2.17
N ILE A 129 -12.02 -9.50 1.10
CA ILE A 129 -12.05 -10.00 -0.28
C ILE A 129 -11.09 -11.18 -0.45
N TYR A 130 -9.85 -11.05 0.01
CA TYR A 130 -8.84 -12.11 -0.13
C TYR A 130 -9.20 -13.34 0.70
N ALA A 131 -9.57 -13.16 1.97
CA ALA A 131 -9.95 -14.27 2.84
C ALA A 131 -11.21 -15.00 2.36
N ALA A 132 -12.20 -14.26 1.87
CA ALA A 132 -13.43 -14.85 1.34
C ALA A 132 -13.17 -15.68 0.07
N ARG A 133 -12.31 -15.17 -0.84
CA ARG A 133 -11.85 -15.92 -2.02
C ARG A 133 -11.02 -17.16 -1.68
N ALA A 134 -10.35 -17.16 -0.54
CA ALA A 134 -9.64 -18.32 -0.01
C ALA A 134 -10.56 -19.28 0.79
N ASN A 135 -11.89 -19.16 0.64
CA ASN A 135 -12.87 -20.02 1.30
C ASN A 135 -12.79 -19.98 2.84
N LEU A 136 -12.33 -18.86 3.42
CA LEU A 136 -12.23 -18.71 4.88
C LEU A 136 -13.49 -18.16 5.54
N LYS A 137 -14.46 -17.67 4.74
CA LYS A 137 -15.72 -17.06 5.22
C LYS A 137 -15.51 -16.03 6.35
N PRO A 138 -14.79 -14.92 6.09
CA PRO A 138 -14.44 -13.97 7.12
C PRO A 138 -15.67 -13.26 7.69
N VAL A 139 -15.70 -13.10 9.01
CA VAL A 139 -16.65 -12.22 9.71
C VAL A 139 -16.02 -10.83 9.84
N VAL A 140 -16.72 -9.78 9.40
CA VAL A 140 -16.23 -8.40 9.39
C VAL A 140 -17.11 -7.52 10.28
N PHE A 141 -16.51 -6.90 11.29
CA PHE A 141 -17.16 -5.84 12.06
C PHE A 141 -16.87 -4.49 11.41
N GLU A 142 -17.91 -3.85 10.89
CA GLU A 142 -17.78 -2.63 10.09
C GLU A 142 -17.71 -1.35 10.93
N GLY A 143 -18.06 -1.41 12.21
CA GLY A 143 -18.27 -0.25 13.07
C GLY A 143 -19.68 0.33 12.94
N TYR A 144 -20.12 1.07 13.97
CA TYR A 144 -21.41 1.75 14.01
C TYR A 144 -21.36 3.12 14.69
N GLN A 145 -21.14 3.18 16.00
CA GLN A 145 -21.05 4.43 16.77
C GLN A 145 -19.59 4.78 17.06
N VAL A 146 -18.90 3.92 17.80
CA VAL A 146 -17.51 4.14 18.21
C VAL A 146 -16.57 3.98 17.02
N GLY A 147 -16.81 2.97 16.18
CA GLY A 147 -16.06 2.73 14.94
C GLY A 147 -16.37 3.75 13.82
N GLY A 148 -17.40 4.58 13.99
CA GLY A 148 -17.86 5.55 13.00
C GLY A 148 -18.59 4.90 11.82
N VAL A 149 -18.70 5.66 10.73
CA VAL A 149 -19.42 5.22 9.51
C VAL A 149 -18.65 4.09 8.82
N PRO A 150 -19.31 2.97 8.45
CA PRO A 150 -18.72 1.91 7.64
C PRO A 150 -18.04 2.44 6.37
N GLY A 151 -16.81 2.00 6.10
CA GLY A 151 -15.94 2.54 5.04
C GLY A 151 -14.78 3.40 5.58
N GLY A 152 -14.84 3.81 6.84
CA GLY A 152 -13.75 4.54 7.52
C GLY A 152 -13.56 5.97 7.00
N GLN A 153 -12.32 6.47 7.08
CA GLN A 153 -12.01 7.89 6.83
C GLN A 153 -12.43 8.39 5.44
N LEU A 154 -12.42 7.52 4.42
CA LEU A 154 -12.84 7.88 3.06
C LEU A 154 -14.32 8.26 2.97
N MET A 155 -15.16 7.88 3.92
CA MET A 155 -16.55 8.34 3.97
C MET A 155 -16.69 9.85 4.20
N THR A 156 -15.61 10.49 4.66
CA THR A 156 -15.58 11.93 4.95
C THR A 156 -14.88 12.76 3.87
N THR A 157 -14.30 12.10 2.85
CA THR A 157 -13.71 12.79 1.70
C THR A 157 -14.69 12.90 0.54
N THR A 158 -14.48 13.92 -0.31
CA THR A 158 -15.32 14.18 -1.47
C THR A 158 -14.85 13.41 -2.69
N GLU A 159 -13.59 13.58 -3.09
CA GLU A 159 -13.02 13.01 -4.31
C GLU A 159 -11.67 12.32 -4.01
N VAL A 160 -11.47 11.17 -4.62
CA VAL A 160 -10.27 10.33 -4.52
C VAL A 160 -9.68 10.18 -5.91
N GLU A 161 -8.57 10.84 -6.15
CA GLU A 161 -7.86 10.83 -7.44
C GLU A 161 -6.61 9.94 -7.43
N ASN A 162 -6.19 9.47 -6.26
CA ASN A 162 -4.92 8.76 -6.06
C ASN A 162 -5.11 7.26 -5.74
N PHE A 163 -6.31 6.72 -5.92
CA PHE A 163 -6.56 5.28 -5.88
C PHE A 163 -6.52 4.71 -7.32
N PRO A 164 -5.58 3.82 -7.65
CA PRO A 164 -5.42 3.33 -9.02
C PRO A 164 -6.63 2.54 -9.50
N GLY A 165 -6.94 2.66 -10.80
CA GLY A 165 -8.12 2.05 -11.43
C GLY A 165 -9.30 3.01 -11.66
N PHE A 166 -9.18 4.26 -11.19
CA PHE A 166 -10.19 5.31 -11.37
C PHE A 166 -9.57 6.53 -12.06
N PRO A 167 -9.36 6.50 -13.39
CA PRO A 167 -8.66 7.57 -14.12
C PRO A 167 -9.38 8.92 -14.07
N ASP A 168 -10.71 8.90 -13.91
CA ASP A 168 -11.55 10.10 -13.79
C ASP A 168 -11.85 10.47 -12.32
N GLY A 169 -11.14 9.85 -11.37
CA GLY A 169 -11.45 9.95 -9.94
C GLY A 169 -12.69 9.14 -9.53
N ILE A 170 -12.92 9.07 -8.23
CA ILE A 170 -14.11 8.46 -7.62
C ILE A 170 -14.40 9.13 -6.27
N THR A 171 -15.66 9.21 -5.86
CA THR A 171 -15.95 9.70 -4.51
C THR A 171 -15.49 8.70 -3.45
N GLY A 172 -15.10 9.20 -2.27
CA GLY A 172 -14.72 8.33 -1.15
C GLY A 172 -15.81 7.31 -0.79
N PRO A 173 -17.08 7.73 -0.61
CA PRO A 173 -18.20 6.83 -0.38
C PRO A 173 -18.43 5.79 -1.48
N ASP A 174 -18.35 6.17 -2.77
CA ASP A 174 -18.55 5.22 -3.87
C ASP A 174 -17.43 4.18 -3.94
N LEU A 175 -16.18 4.58 -3.64
CA LEU A 175 -15.06 3.65 -3.57
C LEU A 175 -15.29 2.62 -2.45
N MET A 176 -15.69 3.06 -1.26
CA MET A 176 -15.95 2.17 -0.12
C MET A 176 -17.13 1.24 -0.34
N ASP A 177 -18.23 1.74 -0.92
CA ASP A 177 -19.37 0.90 -1.29
C ASP A 177 -18.99 -0.19 -2.32
N ARG A 178 -18.16 0.15 -3.32
CA ARG A 178 -17.65 -0.86 -4.27
C ARG A 178 -16.79 -1.93 -3.59
N MET A 179 -15.89 -1.54 -2.69
CA MET A 179 -15.07 -2.49 -1.93
C MET A 179 -15.92 -3.38 -1.01
N ARG A 180 -16.91 -2.79 -0.32
CA ARG A 180 -17.86 -3.49 0.53
C ARG A 180 -18.63 -4.56 -0.25
N ARG A 181 -19.26 -4.18 -1.37
CA ARG A 181 -19.99 -5.10 -2.26
C ARG A 181 -19.11 -6.21 -2.82
N GLN A 182 -17.84 -5.92 -3.09
CA GLN A 182 -16.89 -6.93 -3.55
C GLN A 182 -16.59 -7.96 -2.45
N ALA A 183 -16.42 -7.54 -1.20
CA ALA A 183 -16.25 -8.47 -0.08
C ALA A 183 -17.50 -9.35 0.12
N GLU A 184 -18.68 -8.73 0.11
CA GLU A 184 -20.00 -9.38 0.22
C GLU A 184 -20.20 -10.44 -0.88
N ARG A 185 -19.89 -10.10 -2.14
CA ARG A 185 -20.00 -11.02 -3.29
C ARG A 185 -19.20 -12.31 -3.10
N TRP A 186 -18.01 -12.23 -2.49
CA TRP A 186 -17.15 -13.38 -2.25
C TRP A 186 -17.47 -14.12 -0.94
N GLY A 187 -18.49 -13.71 -0.21
CA GLY A 187 -19.02 -14.45 0.94
C GLY A 187 -18.46 -14.01 2.29
N ALA A 188 -17.89 -12.80 2.38
CA ALA A 188 -17.64 -12.17 3.68
C ALA A 188 -18.98 -11.85 4.37
N GLU A 189 -19.07 -12.14 5.67
CA GLU A 189 -20.23 -11.78 6.49
C GLU A 189 -19.95 -10.47 7.19
N LEU A 190 -20.64 -9.40 6.80
CA LEU A 190 -20.41 -8.05 7.29
C LEU A 190 -21.49 -7.61 8.26
N PHE A 191 -21.07 -7.04 9.40
CA PHE A 191 -21.95 -6.60 10.48
C PHE A 191 -21.62 -5.16 10.86
N GLN A 192 -22.61 -4.28 10.73
CA GLN A 192 -22.52 -2.87 11.14
C GLN A 192 -22.64 -2.74 12.66
N GLU A 193 -21.59 -3.17 13.35
CA GLU A 193 -21.51 -3.24 14.80
C GLU A 193 -20.13 -2.82 15.29
N ASP A 194 -20.09 -2.22 16.47
CA ASP A 194 -18.86 -1.94 17.17
C ASP A 194 -18.38 -3.17 17.93
N VAL A 195 -17.07 -3.46 17.82
CA VAL A 195 -16.44 -4.39 18.75
C VAL A 195 -16.20 -3.65 20.06
N GLU A 196 -16.82 -4.14 21.12
CA GLU A 196 -16.77 -3.55 22.46
C GLU A 196 -15.83 -4.31 23.40
N PHE A 197 -15.60 -5.60 23.12
CA PHE A 197 -14.69 -6.43 23.88
C PHE A 197 -13.89 -7.39 22.99
N ILE A 198 -12.62 -7.56 23.33
CA ILE A 198 -11.71 -8.51 22.69
C ILE A 198 -10.83 -9.21 23.73
N ASP A 199 -10.72 -10.53 23.65
CA ASP A 199 -9.76 -11.34 24.42
C ASP A 199 -8.83 -12.11 23.48
N LEU A 200 -7.57 -11.66 23.44
CA LEU A 200 -6.50 -12.23 22.63
C LEU A 200 -5.56 -13.14 23.43
N LYS A 201 -5.81 -13.37 24.72
CA LYS A 201 -4.85 -14.08 25.59
C LYS A 201 -4.83 -15.59 25.37
N ARG A 202 -5.91 -16.16 24.84
CA ARG A 202 -6.06 -17.60 24.61
C ARG A 202 -6.83 -17.85 23.33
N ALA A 203 -6.26 -18.66 22.44
CA ALA A 203 -6.97 -19.15 21.26
C ALA A 203 -7.95 -20.30 21.64
N PRO A 204 -9.13 -20.39 21.01
CA PRO A 204 -9.71 -19.44 20.06
C PRO A 204 -10.05 -18.10 20.74
N PHE A 205 -9.77 -17.00 20.04
CA PHE A 205 -10.00 -15.63 20.52
C PHE A 205 -11.49 -15.34 20.64
N THR A 206 -11.85 -14.42 21.52
CA THR A 206 -13.26 -14.02 21.74
C THR A 206 -13.46 -12.55 21.40
N ILE A 207 -14.36 -12.27 20.46
CA ILE A 207 -14.73 -10.93 20.00
C ILE A 207 -16.20 -10.71 20.33
N LYS A 208 -16.56 -9.56 20.94
CA LYS A 208 -17.95 -9.24 21.27
C LYS A 208 -18.34 -7.85 20.83
N SER A 209 -19.56 -7.74 20.31
CA SER A 209 -20.32 -6.50 20.19
C SER A 209 -21.52 -6.54 21.14
N SER A 210 -22.37 -5.51 21.09
CA SER A 210 -23.68 -5.52 21.75
C SER A 210 -24.57 -6.70 21.35
N ASP A 211 -24.49 -7.16 20.10
CA ASP A 211 -25.45 -8.13 19.54
C ASP A 211 -24.89 -9.55 19.42
N ARG A 212 -23.55 -9.71 19.42
CA ARG A 212 -22.92 -11.01 19.17
C ARG A 212 -21.65 -11.25 19.96
N GLU A 213 -21.40 -12.53 20.22
CA GLU A 213 -20.12 -13.05 20.67
C GLU A 213 -19.62 -14.06 19.61
N VAL A 214 -18.41 -13.83 19.09
CA VAL A 214 -17.79 -14.64 18.05
C VAL A 214 -16.48 -15.20 18.60
N LYS A 215 -16.29 -16.52 18.44
CA LYS A 215 -14.99 -17.16 18.68
C LYS A 215 -14.27 -17.36 17.36
N CYS A 216 -12.96 -17.14 17.31
CA CYS A 216 -12.19 -17.31 16.09
C CYS A 216 -10.76 -17.79 16.30
N TYR A 217 -10.17 -18.37 15.26
CA TYR A 217 -8.75 -18.78 15.27
C TYR A 217 -7.79 -17.64 14.95
N SER A 218 -8.24 -16.64 14.21
CA SER A 218 -7.40 -15.52 13.81
C SER A 218 -8.18 -14.21 13.77
N VAL A 219 -7.46 -13.11 13.98
CA VAL A 219 -8.00 -11.74 13.94
C VAL A 219 -7.14 -10.87 13.03
N ILE A 220 -7.77 -10.07 12.18
CA ILE A 220 -7.14 -8.93 11.53
C ILE A 220 -7.70 -7.65 12.15
N VAL A 221 -6.84 -6.85 12.75
CA VAL A 221 -7.17 -5.50 13.22
C VAL A 221 -6.91 -4.50 12.09
N ALA A 222 -7.97 -3.89 11.59
CA ALA A 222 -7.96 -2.89 10.52
C ALA A 222 -8.80 -1.65 10.90
N THR A 223 -8.76 -1.28 12.19
CA THR A 223 -9.57 -0.19 12.79
C THR A 223 -9.13 1.21 12.37
N GLY A 224 -7.99 1.32 11.67
CA GLY A 224 -7.45 2.57 11.15
C GLY A 224 -6.97 3.53 12.24
N ALA A 225 -6.93 4.81 11.88
CA ALA A 225 -6.60 5.91 12.76
C ALA A 225 -7.56 7.09 12.51
N THR A 226 -7.64 7.99 13.47
CA THR A 226 -8.47 9.19 13.41
C THR A 226 -7.58 10.43 13.37
N ALA A 227 -7.75 11.27 12.35
CA ALA A 227 -7.05 12.55 12.26
C ALA A 227 -7.36 13.43 13.48
N LYS A 228 -6.32 13.99 14.12
CA LYS A 228 -6.53 14.92 15.23
C LYS A 228 -7.07 16.24 14.69
N ARG A 229 -8.06 16.78 15.38
CA ARG A 229 -8.73 18.04 15.05
C ARG A 229 -8.56 19.07 16.15
N LEU A 230 -8.74 20.35 15.79
CA LEU A 230 -8.68 21.45 16.76
C LEU A 230 -10.04 21.68 17.46
N ASN A 231 -11.12 21.16 16.88
CA ASN A 231 -12.50 21.38 17.34
C ASN A 231 -12.87 22.87 17.33
N LEU A 232 -12.56 23.57 16.22
CA LEU A 232 -12.92 24.98 16.06
C LEU A 232 -14.45 25.16 16.03
N PRO A 233 -14.99 26.31 16.47
CA PRO A 233 -16.44 26.53 16.52
C PRO A 233 -17.16 26.26 15.19
N ARG A 234 -16.55 26.63 14.06
CA ARG A 234 -17.10 26.41 12.72
C ARG A 234 -16.41 25.29 11.94
N GLU A 235 -15.68 24.41 12.62
CA GLU A 235 -14.89 23.36 11.96
C GLU A 235 -15.76 22.44 11.10
N GLU A 236 -16.88 21.94 11.63
CA GLU A 236 -17.79 21.05 10.91
C GLU A 236 -18.45 21.70 9.69
N GLU A 237 -18.66 23.03 9.70
CA GLU A 237 -19.24 23.75 8.56
C GLU A 237 -18.31 23.74 7.35
N PHE A 238 -16.99 23.79 7.59
CA PHE A 238 -15.94 23.90 6.57
C PHE A 238 -15.11 22.63 6.39
N TRP A 239 -15.39 21.56 7.14
CA TRP A 239 -14.77 20.26 6.94
C TRP A 239 -15.04 19.76 5.52
N SER A 240 -13.99 19.36 4.81
CA SER A 240 -14.03 18.99 3.38
C SER A 240 -14.54 20.10 2.44
N ARG A 241 -14.62 21.35 2.94
CA ARG A 241 -15.06 22.57 2.21
C ARG A 241 -14.13 23.76 2.45
N GLY A 242 -12.86 23.47 2.75
CA GLY A 242 -11.82 24.44 3.09
C GLY A 242 -10.88 23.94 4.18
N ILE A 243 -11.36 23.07 5.08
CA ILE A 243 -10.54 22.39 6.09
C ILE A 243 -10.26 20.95 5.65
N SER A 244 -9.01 20.52 5.77
CA SER A 244 -8.56 19.15 5.54
C SER A 244 -7.53 18.71 6.58
N ALA A 245 -7.40 17.41 6.80
CA ALA A 245 -6.32 16.82 7.60
C ALA A 245 -5.36 15.95 6.78
N CYS A 246 -5.43 16.02 5.44
CA CYS A 246 -4.51 15.33 4.55
C CYS A 246 -4.12 16.25 3.38
N ALA A 247 -3.01 16.97 3.53
CA ALA A 247 -2.49 17.82 2.46
C ALA A 247 -2.14 17.03 1.17
N ILE A 248 -1.68 15.79 1.32
CA ILE A 248 -1.30 14.93 0.19
C ILE A 248 -2.53 14.56 -0.65
N CYS A 249 -3.65 14.26 0.03
CA CYS A 249 -4.91 13.86 -0.58
C CYS A 249 -5.55 15.03 -1.32
N ASP A 250 -5.74 16.16 -0.63
CA ASP A 250 -6.63 17.21 -1.13
C ASP A 250 -5.87 18.39 -1.75
N GLY A 251 -4.56 18.49 -1.55
CA GLY A 251 -3.76 19.66 -1.95
C GLY A 251 -3.82 19.98 -3.45
N ALA A 252 -4.00 18.96 -4.30
CA ALA A 252 -4.15 19.10 -5.75
C ALA A 252 -5.54 19.60 -6.18
N SER A 253 -6.52 19.58 -5.28
CA SER A 253 -7.90 19.97 -5.57
C SER A 253 -7.97 21.36 -6.22
N PRO A 254 -8.85 21.57 -7.22
CA PRO A 254 -9.08 22.87 -7.83
C PRO A 254 -9.40 23.99 -6.82
N LEU A 255 -9.93 23.64 -5.63
CA LEU A 255 -10.23 24.57 -4.55
C LEU A 255 -8.99 25.31 -4.03
N PHE A 256 -7.83 24.65 -4.02
CA PHE A 256 -6.61 25.16 -3.38
C PHE A 256 -5.57 25.68 -4.37
N LYS A 257 -5.70 25.34 -5.66
CA LYS A 257 -4.78 25.74 -6.71
C LYS A 257 -4.67 27.27 -6.82
N GLY A 258 -3.44 27.77 -6.71
CA GLY A 258 -3.11 29.20 -6.76
C GLY A 258 -3.61 30.01 -5.55
N GLN A 259 -4.14 29.37 -4.52
CA GLN A 259 -4.67 30.07 -3.34
C GLN A 259 -3.62 30.23 -2.23
N VAL A 260 -3.90 31.10 -1.26
CA VAL A 260 -3.14 31.17 0.00
C VAL A 260 -3.73 30.13 0.95
N LEU A 261 -2.88 29.29 1.52
CA LEU A 261 -3.26 28.19 2.39
C LEU A 261 -2.57 28.33 3.75
N ALA A 262 -3.14 27.73 4.78
CA ALA A 262 -2.52 27.59 6.10
C ALA A 262 -2.37 26.12 6.46
N VAL A 263 -1.28 25.79 7.16
CA VAL A 263 -1.07 24.50 7.81
C VAL A 263 -0.90 24.76 9.31
N VAL A 264 -1.65 24.03 10.15
CA VAL A 264 -1.47 24.07 11.59
C VAL A 264 -0.65 22.86 12.03
N GLY A 265 0.43 23.12 12.75
CA GLY A 265 1.26 22.07 13.35
C GLY A 265 2.72 22.51 13.43
N GLY A 266 3.49 21.81 14.28
CA GLY A 266 4.90 22.15 14.51
C GLY A 266 5.87 20.98 14.44
N GLY A 267 5.42 19.78 14.06
CA GLY A 267 6.26 18.61 13.85
C GLY A 267 6.67 18.44 12.38
N ASP A 268 7.44 17.38 12.09
CA ASP A 268 7.87 17.08 10.72
C ASP A 268 6.69 16.93 9.76
N THR A 269 5.62 16.22 10.15
CA THR A 269 4.39 16.08 9.35
C THR A 269 3.85 17.43 8.87
N ALA A 270 3.75 18.44 9.75
CA ALA A 270 3.26 19.76 9.36
C ALA A 270 4.18 20.46 8.36
N THR A 271 5.50 20.33 8.54
CA THR A 271 6.48 20.95 7.64
C THR A 271 6.57 20.24 6.29
N GLU A 272 6.38 18.93 6.25
CA GLU A 272 6.33 18.12 5.02
C GLU A 272 5.06 18.38 4.24
N GLU A 273 3.91 18.43 4.91
CA GLU A 273 2.62 18.75 4.29
C GLU A 273 2.60 20.19 3.78
N ALA A 274 3.12 21.15 4.55
CA ALA A 274 3.29 22.52 4.09
C ALA A 274 4.17 22.58 2.83
N LEU A 275 5.25 21.77 2.78
CA LEU A 275 6.15 21.72 1.63
C LEU A 275 5.47 21.13 0.42
N TYR A 276 4.70 20.07 0.62
CA TYR A 276 3.89 19.46 -0.43
C TYR A 276 2.90 20.47 -1.03
N LEU A 277 2.21 21.26 -0.20
CA LEU A 277 1.24 22.26 -0.66
C LEU A 277 1.85 23.41 -1.47
N THR A 278 3.15 23.67 -1.36
CA THR A 278 3.83 24.69 -2.20
C THR A 278 3.77 24.38 -3.70
N LYS A 279 3.50 23.12 -4.07
CA LYS A 279 3.28 22.71 -5.47
C LYS A 279 1.98 23.28 -6.06
N TYR A 280 1.01 23.63 -5.21
CA TYR A 280 -0.33 24.00 -5.63
C TYR A 280 -0.74 25.40 -5.16
N GLY A 281 -0.46 25.74 -3.90
CA GLY A 281 -0.76 27.05 -3.32
C GLY A 281 0.26 28.11 -3.75
N ARG A 282 -0.18 29.37 -3.84
CA ARG A 282 0.73 30.50 -4.13
C ARG A 282 1.54 30.95 -2.92
N HIS A 283 1.04 30.66 -1.71
CA HIS A 283 1.71 30.95 -0.44
C HIS A 283 1.15 30.06 0.66
N ILE A 284 2.02 29.54 1.52
CA ILE A 284 1.66 28.62 2.61
C ILE A 284 2.08 29.23 3.95
N HIS A 285 1.11 29.48 4.82
CA HIS A 285 1.34 29.90 6.20
C HIS A 285 1.48 28.67 7.10
N LEU A 286 2.64 28.47 7.71
CA LEU A 286 2.82 27.45 8.74
C LEU A 286 2.57 28.06 10.13
N LEU A 287 1.44 27.70 10.75
CA LEU A 287 0.99 28.19 12.04
C LEU A 287 1.44 27.26 13.16
N VAL A 288 2.25 27.81 14.06
CA VAL A 288 2.82 27.06 15.20
C VAL A 288 2.35 27.72 16.50
N ARG A 289 1.77 26.90 17.39
CA ARG A 289 1.23 27.36 18.69
C ARG A 289 2.32 27.82 19.66
N LYS A 290 3.50 27.22 19.57
CA LYS A 290 4.67 27.54 20.40
C LYS A 290 5.64 28.42 19.62
N ASP A 291 6.58 29.00 20.34
CA ASP A 291 7.68 29.82 19.82
C ASP A 291 8.70 29.05 18.98
N GLN A 292 8.70 27.72 19.05
CA GLN A 292 9.65 26.85 18.34
C GLN A 292 8.95 25.65 17.68
N LEU A 293 9.54 25.21 16.56
CA LEU A 293 9.18 23.96 15.89
C LEU A 293 9.73 22.75 16.66
N ARG A 294 8.94 21.67 16.69
CA ARG A 294 9.37 20.33 17.11
C ARG A 294 10.01 19.55 15.95
N ALA A 295 9.78 19.97 14.71
CA ALA A 295 10.35 19.35 13.51
C ALA A 295 11.89 19.24 13.60
N SER A 296 12.46 18.30 12.86
CA SER A 296 13.90 18.13 12.69
C SER A 296 14.56 19.44 12.22
N LYS A 297 15.80 19.68 12.64
CA LYS A 297 16.54 20.92 12.28
C LYS A 297 16.56 21.17 10.77
N ALA A 298 16.77 20.11 9.99
CA ALA A 298 16.78 20.17 8.53
C ALA A 298 15.45 20.66 7.93
N MET A 299 14.32 20.42 8.61
CA MET A 299 13.01 20.92 8.22
C MET A 299 12.75 22.34 8.73
N GLN A 300 13.26 22.70 9.90
CA GLN A 300 13.10 24.07 10.44
C GLN A 300 13.73 25.13 9.52
N ASP A 301 14.90 24.85 8.96
CA ASP A 301 15.64 25.79 8.10
C ASP A 301 14.91 26.10 6.77
N ARG A 302 13.90 25.30 6.40
CA ARG A 302 13.13 25.46 5.15
C ARG A 302 11.93 26.39 5.29
N TRP A 303 11.59 26.80 6.51
CA TRP A 303 10.32 27.48 6.79
C TRP A 303 10.50 28.77 7.57
N VAL A 304 9.87 29.83 7.05
CA VAL A 304 9.53 31.01 7.86
C VAL A 304 8.15 30.77 8.44
N CYS A 305 8.09 30.49 9.74
CA CYS A 305 6.86 30.12 10.43
C CYS A 305 6.17 31.36 11.05
N MET A 306 4.85 31.28 11.18
CA MET A 306 4.09 32.20 12.01
C MET A 306 3.98 31.63 13.43
N HIS A 307 4.67 32.25 14.37
CA HIS A 307 4.61 31.86 15.79
C HIS A 307 4.74 33.05 16.75
N PRO A 308 4.26 32.89 18.00
CA PRO A 308 3.32 31.85 18.43
C PRO A 308 1.88 32.28 18.11
N PHE A 309 1.16 31.47 17.33
CA PHE A 309 -0.24 31.73 16.95
C PHE A 309 -1.15 30.55 17.28
N GLU A 310 -2.31 30.88 17.86
CA GLU A 310 -3.42 29.95 18.08
C GLU A 310 -4.50 30.20 17.02
N THR A 311 -4.99 29.14 16.37
CA THR A 311 -6.16 29.24 15.48
C THR A 311 -7.42 29.15 16.34
N LYS A 312 -8.30 30.16 16.25
CA LYS A 312 -9.50 30.29 17.10
C LYS A 312 -10.77 29.87 16.39
N ASP A 313 -10.93 30.24 15.12
CA ASP A 313 -12.12 29.92 14.33
C ASP A 313 -11.90 30.11 12.82
N VAL A 314 -12.89 29.77 12.01
CA VAL A 314 -12.90 29.95 10.55
C VAL A 314 -13.81 31.11 10.14
N VAL A 315 -13.34 31.92 9.18
CA VAL A 315 -14.06 33.07 8.63
C VAL A 315 -14.57 32.73 7.24
N SER A 316 -15.79 33.16 6.92
CA SER A 316 -16.41 33.01 5.60
C SER A 316 -16.68 34.34 4.91
N ASN A 317 -16.77 34.28 3.59
CA ASN A 317 -17.24 35.37 2.76
C ASN A 317 -18.77 35.44 2.70
N SER A 318 -19.30 36.43 1.98
CA SER A 318 -20.74 36.62 1.77
C SER A 318 -21.45 35.47 1.05
N LYS A 319 -20.71 34.52 0.45
CA LYS A 319 -21.25 33.32 -0.21
C LYS A 319 -21.19 32.07 0.69
N GLY A 320 -20.80 32.21 1.96
CA GLY A 320 -20.67 31.08 2.89
C GLY A 320 -19.48 30.17 2.58
N GLN A 321 -18.47 30.64 1.85
CA GLN A 321 -17.24 29.91 1.58
C GLN A 321 -16.13 30.39 2.51
N MET A 322 -15.21 29.49 2.87
CA MET A 322 -14.03 29.86 3.66
C MET A 322 -13.24 31.00 2.98
N SER A 323 -12.89 32.02 3.76
CA SER A 323 -12.12 33.18 3.31
C SER A 323 -10.98 33.55 4.24
N GLY A 324 -10.91 32.95 5.42
CA GLY A 324 -9.80 33.14 6.33
C GLY A 324 -9.95 32.35 7.61
N ILE A 325 -9.03 32.58 8.53
CA ILE A 325 -9.02 32.00 9.87
C ILE A 325 -8.77 33.11 10.89
N LEU A 326 -9.52 33.07 11.98
CA LEU A 326 -9.28 33.92 13.14
C LEU A 326 -8.09 33.36 13.89
N ILE A 327 -7.02 34.13 13.99
CA ILE A 327 -5.81 33.76 14.71
C ILE A 327 -5.59 34.70 15.90
N LYS A 328 -5.05 34.15 16.97
CA LYS A 328 -4.66 34.89 18.17
C LYS A 328 -3.16 34.75 18.38
N LYS A 329 -2.45 35.88 18.47
CA LYS A 329 -1.05 35.87 18.88
C LYS A 329 -0.97 35.54 20.36
N VAL A 330 -0.26 34.46 20.72
CA VAL A 330 -0.29 33.92 22.08
C VAL A 330 0.32 34.90 23.09
N ASP A 331 1.38 35.61 22.72
CA ASP A 331 2.12 36.50 23.63
C ASP A 331 1.40 37.80 23.94
N THR A 332 0.69 38.37 22.96
CA THR A 332 0.02 39.68 23.10
C THR A 332 -1.49 39.55 23.34
N GLY A 333 -2.05 38.39 23.00
CA GLY A 333 -3.49 38.17 22.99
C GLY A 333 -4.23 38.84 21.84
N GLU A 334 -3.52 39.50 20.92
CA GLU A 334 -4.10 40.20 19.77
C GLU A 334 -4.72 39.21 18.78
N GLU A 335 -5.96 39.47 18.37
CA GLU A 335 -6.69 38.67 17.40
C GLU A 335 -6.73 39.38 16.05
N SER A 336 -6.54 38.61 14.98
CA SER A 336 -6.59 39.11 13.61
C SER A 336 -7.10 38.03 12.67
N VAL A 337 -7.58 38.43 11.50
CA VAL A 337 -8.01 37.49 10.46
C VAL A 337 -6.86 37.30 9.48
N LEU A 338 -6.43 36.05 9.31
CA LEU A 338 -5.51 35.65 8.26
C LEU A 338 -6.31 35.18 7.04
N GLU A 339 -6.16 35.89 5.92
CA GLU A 339 -6.86 35.55 4.68
C GLU A 339 -6.25 34.29 4.03
N VAL A 340 -7.02 33.20 4.06
CA VAL A 340 -6.65 31.91 3.46
C VAL A 340 -7.88 31.22 2.90
N LYS A 341 -7.69 30.38 1.88
CA LYS A 341 -8.75 29.57 1.26
C LYS A 341 -8.73 28.11 1.69
N GLY A 342 -7.67 27.68 2.35
CA GLY A 342 -7.57 26.33 2.90
C GLY A 342 -6.83 26.31 4.23
N LEU A 343 -7.28 25.44 5.12
CA LEU A 343 -6.66 25.15 6.41
C LEU A 343 -6.38 23.65 6.49
N PHE A 344 -5.12 23.28 6.68
CA PHE A 344 -4.67 21.89 6.75
C PHE A 344 -4.14 21.56 8.15
N TYR A 345 -4.57 20.42 8.69
CA TYR A 345 -4.14 19.94 10.01
C TYR A 345 -2.96 18.97 9.91
N GLY A 346 -1.75 19.48 10.19
CA GLY A 346 -0.52 18.70 10.33
C GLY A 346 -0.23 18.29 11.78
N ILE A 347 -1.26 18.01 12.59
CA ILE A 347 -1.14 17.73 14.04
C ILE A 347 -1.15 16.24 14.40
N GLY A 348 -1.11 15.37 13.38
CA GLY A 348 -0.99 13.91 13.53
C GLY A 348 -2.34 13.20 13.69
N HIS A 349 -2.26 11.88 13.87
CA HIS A 349 -3.41 10.99 14.00
C HIS A 349 -3.37 10.23 15.33
N THR A 350 -4.52 9.71 15.76
CA THR A 350 -4.66 8.80 16.90
C THR A 350 -5.09 7.43 16.34
N PRO A 351 -4.27 6.38 16.48
CA PRO A 351 -4.67 5.03 16.06
C PRO A 351 -5.85 4.52 16.90
N ASN A 352 -6.76 3.77 16.27
CA ASN A 352 -7.97 3.25 16.91
C ASN A 352 -7.69 1.87 17.56
N SER A 353 -6.71 1.82 18.45
CA SER A 353 -6.15 0.60 19.06
C SER A 353 -6.49 0.42 20.55
N GLN A 354 -7.33 1.29 21.12
CA GLN A 354 -7.59 1.38 22.57
C GLN A 354 -8.08 0.04 23.16
N ILE A 355 -8.89 -0.70 22.40
CA ILE A 355 -9.43 -2.00 22.83
C ILE A 355 -8.37 -3.10 22.95
N LEU A 356 -7.17 -2.87 22.38
CA LEU A 356 -6.06 -3.82 22.33
C LEU A 356 -4.97 -3.52 23.37
N GLU A 357 -5.12 -2.43 24.14
CA GLU A 357 -4.16 -2.02 25.15
C GLU A 357 -3.90 -3.16 26.15
N GLY A 358 -2.62 -3.47 26.37
CA GLY A 358 -2.20 -4.57 27.26
C GLY A 358 -2.40 -5.98 26.69
N GLN A 359 -2.86 -6.12 25.45
CA GLN A 359 -3.02 -7.41 24.77
C GLN A 359 -2.05 -7.59 23.61
N VAL A 360 -1.75 -6.51 22.86
CA VAL A 360 -0.73 -6.47 21.81
C VAL A 360 0.31 -5.39 22.12
N GLU A 361 1.52 -5.52 21.58
CA GLU A 361 2.54 -4.48 21.70
C GLU A 361 2.17 -3.27 20.84
N LEU A 362 2.17 -2.09 21.49
CA LEU A 362 1.91 -0.80 20.87
C LEU A 362 3.15 0.08 20.99
N ASP A 363 3.35 0.97 20.02
CA ASP A 363 4.37 2.01 20.13
C ASP A 363 3.94 3.10 21.14
N SER A 364 4.84 4.05 21.41
CA SER A 364 4.57 5.17 22.33
C SER A 364 3.42 6.10 21.90
N SER A 365 3.00 6.04 20.64
CA SER A 365 1.89 6.81 20.07
C SER A 365 0.59 6.00 19.98
N GLY A 366 0.62 4.72 20.35
CA GLY A 366 -0.50 3.79 20.33
C GLY A 366 -0.65 2.97 19.04
N TYR A 367 0.26 3.07 18.06
CA TYR A 367 0.17 2.26 16.85
C TYR A 367 0.55 0.81 17.15
N ILE A 368 -0.09 -0.14 16.48
CA ILE A 368 0.22 -1.56 16.66
C ILE A 368 1.59 -1.85 16.04
N LEU A 369 2.49 -2.43 16.83
CA LEU A 369 3.78 -2.86 16.33
C LEU A 369 3.62 -4.15 15.52
N VAL A 370 4.04 -4.10 14.27
CA VAL A 370 4.12 -5.27 13.39
C VAL A 370 5.58 -5.57 13.05
N LYS A 371 5.87 -6.86 12.82
CA LYS A 371 7.18 -7.24 12.28
C LYS A 371 7.33 -6.65 10.88
N GLU A 372 8.41 -5.89 10.68
CA GLU A 372 8.72 -5.19 9.43
C GLU A 372 8.56 -6.08 8.19
N GLY A 373 7.89 -5.55 7.17
CA GLY A 373 7.57 -6.26 5.93
C GLY A 373 6.50 -7.35 6.06
N THR A 374 5.81 -7.45 7.21
CA THR A 374 4.74 -8.42 7.46
C THR A 374 3.53 -7.76 8.12
N ALA A 375 2.44 -8.52 8.33
CA ALA A 375 1.27 -8.09 9.11
C ALA A 375 1.25 -8.64 10.55
N LYS A 376 2.32 -9.33 10.99
CA LYS A 376 2.33 -10.08 12.27
C LYS A 376 2.51 -9.14 13.45
N THR A 377 1.60 -9.24 14.42
CA THR A 377 1.72 -8.55 15.72
C THR A 377 2.55 -9.35 16.72
N SER A 378 2.64 -8.87 17.96
CA SER A 378 3.24 -9.60 19.09
C SER A 378 2.45 -10.86 19.51
N VAL A 379 1.19 -11.00 19.09
CA VAL A 379 0.34 -12.15 19.41
C VAL A 379 0.18 -13.04 18.18
N GLU A 380 0.54 -14.32 18.32
CA GLU A 380 0.38 -15.29 17.25
C GLU A 380 -1.09 -15.47 16.87
N GLY A 381 -1.39 -15.49 15.57
CA GLY A 381 -2.77 -15.53 15.05
C GLY A 381 -3.47 -14.16 15.00
N VAL A 382 -2.83 -13.09 15.49
CA VAL A 382 -3.33 -11.70 15.39
C VAL A 382 -2.47 -10.90 14.43
N PHE A 383 -3.13 -10.25 13.49
CA PHE A 383 -2.52 -9.46 12.42
C PHE A 383 -3.08 -8.04 12.42
N ALA A 384 -2.30 -7.08 11.93
CA ALA A 384 -2.75 -5.69 11.80
C ALA A 384 -2.51 -5.17 10.37
N ALA A 385 -3.41 -4.30 9.90
CA ALA A 385 -3.37 -3.72 8.57
C ALA A 385 -3.91 -2.29 8.53
N GLY A 386 -3.42 -1.50 7.58
CA GLY A 386 -3.79 -0.10 7.38
C GLY A 386 -3.22 0.82 8.45
N ASP A 387 -3.84 1.99 8.57
CA ASP A 387 -3.36 3.09 9.40
C ASP A 387 -3.24 2.77 10.90
N VAL A 388 -3.84 1.69 11.40
CA VAL A 388 -3.69 1.30 12.81
C VAL A 388 -2.25 0.86 13.16
N GLN A 389 -1.48 0.46 12.14
CA GLN A 389 -0.06 0.10 12.26
C GLN A 389 0.86 0.95 11.38
N ASP A 390 0.31 1.72 10.43
CA ASP A 390 1.06 2.60 9.54
C ASP A 390 0.91 4.06 9.94
N HIS A 391 1.93 4.62 10.60
CA HIS A 391 1.99 6.05 10.91
C HIS A 391 2.69 6.88 9.81
N GLU A 392 3.32 6.23 8.83
CA GLU A 392 4.19 6.88 7.84
C GLU A 392 3.42 7.27 6.58
N TRP A 393 2.77 6.31 5.91
CA TRP A 393 2.18 6.52 4.57
C TRP A 393 0.73 6.98 4.63
N ARG A 394 -0.12 6.26 5.38
CA ARG A 394 -1.53 6.63 5.65
C ARG A 394 -2.31 6.97 4.37
N GLN A 395 -2.24 6.09 3.37
CA GLN A 395 -2.97 6.22 2.11
C GLN A 395 -3.94 5.04 1.93
N ALA A 396 -5.07 5.29 1.27
CA ALA A 396 -6.06 4.24 0.99
C ALA A 396 -5.45 3.04 0.24
N ILE A 397 -4.55 3.31 -0.71
CA ILE A 397 -3.91 2.26 -1.51
C ILE A 397 -2.86 1.46 -0.72
N THR A 398 -2.09 2.10 0.17
CA THR A 398 -1.15 1.38 1.05
C THR A 398 -1.92 0.55 2.07
N ALA A 399 -3.01 1.09 2.62
CA ALA A 399 -3.91 0.38 3.51
C ALA A 399 -4.52 -0.86 2.82
N ALA A 400 -5.05 -0.72 1.59
CA ALA A 400 -5.54 -1.85 0.80
C ALA A 400 -4.46 -2.92 0.60
N GLY A 401 -3.25 -2.52 0.19
CA GLY A 401 -2.11 -3.44 0.04
C GLY A 401 -1.78 -4.20 1.33
N SER A 402 -1.71 -3.51 2.47
CA SER A 402 -1.47 -4.15 3.76
C SER A 402 -2.59 -5.09 4.20
N GLY A 403 -3.85 -4.80 3.83
CA GLY A 403 -4.99 -5.71 4.05
C GLY A 403 -4.85 -7.02 3.30
N CYS A 404 -4.36 -6.98 2.05
CA CYS A 404 -4.01 -8.18 1.28
C CYS A 404 -2.90 -8.98 2.00
N VAL A 405 -1.82 -8.32 2.43
CA VAL A 405 -0.71 -8.98 3.16
C VAL A 405 -1.23 -9.66 4.43
N ALA A 406 -2.14 -9.02 5.17
CA ALA A 406 -2.73 -9.59 6.38
C ALA A 406 -3.58 -10.84 6.07
N ALA A 407 -4.48 -10.78 5.08
CA ALA A 407 -5.30 -11.94 4.71
C ALA A 407 -4.47 -13.15 4.26
N LEU A 408 -3.45 -12.94 3.43
CA LEU A 408 -2.53 -14.01 3.02
C LEU A 408 -1.71 -14.56 4.19
N SER A 409 -1.41 -13.71 5.18
CA SER A 409 -0.73 -14.14 6.40
C SER A 409 -1.62 -14.99 7.30
N VAL A 410 -2.91 -14.66 7.40
CA VAL A 410 -3.92 -15.46 8.10
C VAL A 410 -4.08 -16.81 7.45
N GLU A 411 -4.28 -16.87 6.13
CA GLU A 411 -4.42 -18.13 5.39
C GLU A 411 -3.26 -19.07 5.70
N ARG A 412 -2.02 -18.58 5.53
CA ARG A 412 -0.81 -19.36 5.85
C ARG A 412 -0.79 -19.81 7.30
N TYR A 413 -1.16 -18.94 8.24
CA TYR A 413 -1.19 -19.27 9.67
C TYR A 413 -2.18 -20.39 9.97
N LEU A 414 -3.42 -20.28 9.46
CA LEU A 414 -4.47 -21.28 9.67
C LEU A 414 -4.08 -22.63 9.06
N THR A 415 -3.53 -22.64 7.84
CA THR A 415 -3.06 -23.87 7.19
C THR A 415 -1.91 -24.51 7.94
N SER A 416 -0.90 -23.72 8.33
CA SER A 416 0.33 -24.26 8.97
C SER A 416 0.07 -24.83 10.36
N ASN A 417 -0.98 -24.36 11.03
CA ASN A 417 -1.40 -24.82 12.34
C ASN A 417 -2.57 -25.84 12.30
N TYR A 418 -3.01 -26.26 11.10
CA TYR A 418 -4.13 -27.19 10.92
C TYR A 418 -5.44 -26.69 11.59
N LEU A 419 -5.66 -25.36 11.55
CA LEU A 419 -6.84 -24.69 12.12
C LEU A 419 -7.88 -24.32 11.05
N LEU A 420 -7.51 -24.37 9.77
CA LEU A 420 -8.36 -23.94 8.67
C LEU A 420 -9.60 -24.85 8.52
N ILE A 421 -10.77 -24.23 8.49
CA ILE A 421 -12.06 -24.87 8.17
C ILE A 421 -12.53 -24.33 6.81
N GLU A 422 -12.47 -25.13 5.75
CA GLU A 422 -12.88 -24.67 4.42
C GLU A 422 -14.38 -24.43 4.33
N PHE A 423 -14.76 -23.25 3.84
CA PHE A 423 -16.13 -22.89 3.55
C PHE A 423 -16.37 -22.83 2.05
N HIS A 424 -17.30 -23.65 1.56
CA HIS A 424 -17.69 -23.63 0.15
C HIS A 424 -18.90 -22.73 -0.01
N GLN A 425 -18.75 -21.67 -0.81
CA GLN A 425 -19.89 -20.81 -1.15
C GLN A 425 -20.96 -21.65 -1.87
N PRO A 426 -22.26 -21.40 -1.59
CA PRO A 426 -23.32 -21.94 -2.41
C PRO A 426 -23.10 -21.52 -3.87
N GLN A 427 -23.21 -22.45 -4.81
CA GLN A 427 -23.12 -22.10 -6.23
C GLN A 427 -24.28 -21.17 -6.59
N THR A 428 -23.99 -19.89 -6.80
CA THR A 428 -24.92 -18.99 -7.47
C THR A 428 -24.95 -19.42 -8.92
N GLU A 429 -26.12 -19.83 -9.44
CA GLU A 429 -26.29 -20.02 -10.88
C GLU A 429 -25.99 -18.68 -11.56
N GLU A 430 -24.79 -18.56 -12.14
CA GLU A 430 -24.51 -17.45 -13.04
C GLU A 430 -25.50 -17.60 -14.19
N VAL A 431 -26.43 -16.65 -14.30
CA VAL A 431 -27.28 -16.52 -15.49
C VAL A 431 -26.30 -16.28 -16.63
N LYS A 432 -25.98 -17.34 -17.37
CA LYS A 432 -25.19 -17.25 -18.60
C LYS A 432 -25.91 -16.23 -19.46
N LYS A 433 -25.29 -15.06 -19.62
CA LYS A 433 -25.81 -14.02 -20.50
C LYS A 433 -25.95 -14.66 -21.87
N GLU A 434 -27.18 -14.73 -22.40
CA GLU A 434 -27.38 -15.19 -23.77
C GLU A 434 -26.53 -14.30 -24.66
N LEU A 435 -25.62 -14.92 -25.41
CA LEU A 435 -24.76 -14.22 -26.35
C LEU A 435 -25.66 -13.48 -27.34
N SER A 436 -25.60 -12.15 -27.36
CA SER A 436 -26.28 -11.34 -28.36
C SER A 436 -25.49 -11.34 -29.67
N ASP A 437 -26.11 -10.98 -30.80
CA ASP A 437 -25.41 -10.84 -32.08
C ASP A 437 -24.24 -9.83 -32.02
N ARG A 438 -24.25 -8.90 -31.05
CA ARG A 438 -23.12 -8.01 -30.75
C ARG A 438 -21.95 -8.74 -30.08
N ASP A 439 -22.22 -9.72 -29.23
CA ASP A 439 -21.19 -10.56 -28.59
C ASP A 439 -20.55 -11.54 -29.62
N VAL A 440 -21.22 -11.77 -30.76
CA VAL A 440 -20.72 -12.56 -31.90
C VAL A 440 -20.01 -11.68 -32.96
N GLN A 441 -20.21 -10.35 -32.92
CA GLN A 441 -19.63 -9.41 -33.90
C GLN A 441 -18.18 -9.02 -33.63
N GLU A 442 -17.62 -9.33 -32.47
CA GLU A 442 -16.16 -9.45 -32.35
C GLU A 442 -15.76 -10.78 -32.97
N GLY A 443 -15.72 -10.82 -34.30
CA GLY A 443 -15.19 -11.93 -35.06
C GLY A 443 -13.73 -12.13 -34.72
N PHE A 444 -13.48 -12.98 -33.71
CA PHE A 444 -12.16 -13.51 -33.41
C PHE A 444 -11.75 -14.39 -34.59
N ASP A 445 -11.00 -13.80 -35.51
CA ASP A 445 -10.41 -14.50 -36.64
C ASP A 445 -9.26 -15.39 -36.14
N ILE A 446 -9.54 -16.69 -36.05
CA ILE A 446 -8.58 -17.74 -35.64
C ILE A 446 -7.32 -17.80 -36.54
N THR A 447 -7.32 -17.11 -37.68
CA THR A 447 -6.16 -17.01 -38.57
C THR A 447 -5.30 -15.77 -38.33
N ARG A 448 -5.74 -14.79 -37.52
CA ARG A 448 -5.07 -13.47 -37.41
C ARG A 448 -4.31 -13.18 -36.12
N THR A 449 -4.47 -13.94 -35.05
CA THR A 449 -3.55 -13.84 -33.90
C THR A 449 -3.60 -15.12 -33.08
N LYS A 450 -2.55 -15.94 -33.15
CA LYS A 450 -2.42 -17.12 -32.31
C LYS A 450 -2.08 -16.72 -30.87
N HIS A 451 -3.07 -16.38 -30.07
CA HIS A 451 -2.97 -16.54 -28.62
C HIS A 451 -3.70 -17.82 -28.22
N LYS A 452 -2.97 -18.95 -28.22
CA LYS A 452 -3.44 -20.19 -27.59
C LYS A 452 -2.96 -20.22 -26.14
N GLY A 453 -3.65 -19.47 -25.29
CA GLY A 453 -3.60 -19.59 -23.84
C GLY A 453 -4.92 -20.12 -23.31
N GLN A 454 -5.31 -21.34 -23.70
CA GLN A 454 -6.36 -22.07 -23.00
C GLN A 454 -5.83 -23.45 -22.63
N VAL A 455 -5.83 -23.72 -21.33
CA VAL A 455 -5.72 -25.07 -20.78
C VAL A 455 -6.99 -25.79 -21.22
N ILE A 456 -6.88 -26.55 -22.30
CA ILE A 456 -7.86 -27.56 -22.68
C ILE A 456 -7.63 -28.73 -21.74
N ASP A 457 -8.62 -29.04 -20.91
CA ASP A 457 -8.74 -30.37 -20.31
C ASP A 457 -8.79 -31.37 -21.47
N GLU A 458 -7.96 -32.43 -21.40
CA GLU A 458 -7.70 -33.48 -22.41
C GLU A 458 -6.40 -33.29 -23.22
N TYR A 459 -5.29 -33.75 -22.62
CA TYR A 459 -4.12 -34.17 -23.40
C TYR A 459 -4.12 -35.70 -23.46
N ASP A 460 -4.60 -36.24 -24.57
CA ASP A 460 -4.52 -37.66 -24.92
C ASP A 460 -3.04 -38.12 -25.03
N GLN A 461 -2.78 -39.42 -25.12
CA GLN A 461 -1.44 -40.06 -25.06
C GLN A 461 -0.41 -39.67 -26.15
N ASN A 462 -0.55 -38.51 -26.79
CA ASN A 462 0.32 -38.02 -27.85
C ASN A 462 1.34 -37.00 -27.32
N VAL A 463 2.56 -37.05 -27.88
CA VAL A 463 3.60 -36.04 -27.64
C VAL A 463 3.30 -34.84 -28.54
N HIS A 464 3.14 -33.66 -27.94
CA HIS A 464 2.98 -32.40 -28.66
C HIS A 464 4.27 -31.58 -28.57
N PHE A 465 4.65 -30.90 -29.65
CA PHE A 465 5.75 -29.94 -29.66
C PHE A 465 5.25 -28.57 -30.11
N VAL A 466 5.89 -27.53 -29.58
CA VAL A 466 5.71 -26.14 -29.99
C VAL A 466 7.09 -25.66 -30.41
N GLU A 467 7.21 -25.19 -31.65
CA GLU A 467 8.41 -24.52 -32.15
C GLU A 467 8.23 -23.03 -31.92
N ILE A 468 9.23 -22.40 -31.30
CA ILE A 468 9.26 -20.96 -31.02
C ILE A 468 10.47 -20.43 -31.76
N ASP A 469 10.24 -19.48 -32.67
CA ASP A 469 11.32 -18.75 -33.31
C ASP A 469 11.81 -17.66 -32.35
N ILE A 470 13.07 -17.73 -31.94
CA ILE A 470 13.64 -16.81 -30.93
C ILE A 470 13.75 -15.38 -31.48
N GLU A 471 13.90 -15.23 -32.80
CA GLU A 471 14.02 -13.91 -33.44
C GLU A 471 12.65 -13.27 -33.68
N GLU A 472 11.65 -14.07 -34.07
CA GLU A 472 10.29 -13.55 -34.33
C GLU A 472 9.42 -13.42 -33.06
N ASP A 473 9.59 -14.32 -32.07
CA ASP A 473 8.74 -14.41 -30.87
C ASP A 473 9.53 -14.14 -29.56
N GLN A 474 10.27 -13.03 -29.51
CA GLN A 474 11.20 -12.72 -28.42
C GLN A 474 10.55 -12.70 -27.02
N GLU A 475 9.34 -12.17 -26.87
CA GLU A 475 8.62 -12.12 -25.58
C GLU A 475 8.25 -13.52 -25.06
N ILE A 476 7.94 -14.46 -25.95
CA ILE A 476 7.60 -15.85 -25.59
C ILE A 476 8.87 -16.61 -25.20
N ALA A 477 9.96 -16.41 -25.95
CA ALA A 477 11.27 -16.97 -25.62
C ALA A 477 11.76 -16.46 -24.25
N GLU A 478 11.62 -15.16 -23.95
CA GLU A 478 11.96 -14.56 -22.66
C GLU A 478 11.10 -15.12 -21.52
N ALA A 479 9.78 -15.21 -21.70
CA ALA A 479 8.88 -15.81 -20.71
C ALA A 479 9.18 -17.31 -20.45
N ALA A 480 9.70 -18.02 -21.45
CA ALA A 480 10.15 -19.41 -21.34
C ALA A 480 11.61 -19.55 -20.82
N GLY A 481 12.29 -18.43 -20.51
CA GLY A 481 13.66 -18.41 -19.99
C GLY A 481 14.75 -18.70 -21.03
N ILE A 482 14.48 -18.46 -22.31
CA ILE A 482 15.38 -18.74 -23.44
C ILE A 482 15.97 -17.42 -23.96
N MET A 483 17.25 -17.17 -23.68
CA MET A 483 17.98 -15.98 -24.14
C MET A 483 19.04 -16.35 -25.19
N GLY A 484 18.59 -16.69 -26.40
CA GLY A 484 19.45 -16.74 -27.59
C GLY A 484 20.02 -18.10 -28.03
N THR A 485 20.20 -19.08 -27.14
CA THR A 485 20.65 -20.42 -27.57
C THR A 485 19.45 -21.31 -27.91
N PRO A 486 19.36 -21.88 -29.12
CA PRO A 486 18.32 -22.85 -29.45
C PRO A 486 18.31 -24.01 -28.46
N CYS A 487 17.13 -24.32 -27.92
CA CYS A 487 16.98 -25.40 -26.95
C CYS A 487 15.63 -26.09 -27.08
N VAL A 488 15.57 -27.33 -26.60
CA VAL A 488 14.35 -28.13 -26.52
C VAL A 488 14.01 -28.35 -25.06
N GLN A 489 12.85 -27.88 -24.65
CA GLN A 489 12.29 -28.09 -23.31
C GLN A 489 11.22 -29.18 -23.36
N PHE A 490 11.31 -30.14 -22.44
CA PHE A 490 10.33 -31.21 -22.26
C PHE A 490 9.51 -30.92 -21.01
N PHE A 491 8.18 -30.98 -21.14
CA PHE A 491 7.25 -30.79 -20.04
C PHE A 491 6.38 -32.03 -19.83
N LYS A 492 6.05 -32.32 -18.57
CA LYS A 492 5.03 -33.32 -18.19
C LYS A 492 4.27 -32.79 -16.98
N ASN A 493 2.95 -32.87 -17.00
CA ASN A 493 2.08 -32.40 -15.91
C ASN A 493 2.34 -30.92 -15.49
N LYS A 494 2.59 -30.04 -16.48
CA LYS A 494 2.93 -28.62 -16.28
C LYS A 494 4.28 -28.35 -15.60
N GLU A 495 5.10 -29.37 -15.38
CA GLU A 495 6.47 -29.22 -14.88
C GLU A 495 7.49 -29.50 -15.99
N MET A 496 8.56 -28.71 -16.03
CA MET A 496 9.69 -28.94 -16.94
C MET A 496 10.50 -30.14 -16.43
N ILE A 497 10.59 -31.20 -17.22
CA ILE A 497 11.29 -32.43 -16.86
C ILE A 497 12.70 -32.50 -17.45
N ARG A 498 12.97 -31.79 -18.55
CA ARG A 498 14.29 -31.80 -19.21
C ARG A 498 14.48 -30.58 -20.10
N LEU A 499 15.70 -30.05 -20.13
CA LEU A 499 16.18 -29.04 -21.08
C LEU A 499 17.36 -29.62 -21.86
N VAL A 500 17.36 -29.44 -23.18
CA VAL A 500 18.48 -29.79 -24.08
C VAL A 500 18.89 -28.53 -24.82
N GLN A 501 20.09 -28.02 -24.56
CA GLN A 501 20.65 -26.87 -25.27
C GLN A 501 21.58 -27.36 -26.38
N PHE A 502 21.54 -26.71 -27.54
CA PHE A 502 22.43 -27.01 -28.65
C PHE A 502 23.56 -25.99 -28.66
N ASP A 503 24.74 -26.37 -28.18
CA ASP A 503 25.94 -25.54 -28.25
C ASP A 503 26.49 -25.54 -29.68
N ILE A 504 26.28 -24.42 -30.40
CA ILE A 504 26.79 -24.22 -31.77
C ILE A 504 28.34 -24.14 -31.80
N TRP A 505 29.00 -24.10 -30.63
CA TRP A 505 30.46 -24.01 -30.49
C TRP A 505 31.17 -25.30 -30.06
N SER A 506 30.45 -26.41 -29.84
CA SER A 506 31.07 -27.68 -29.40
C SER A 506 31.68 -28.51 -30.54
N ASP A 507 31.32 -28.27 -31.80
CA ASP A 507 31.81 -29.05 -32.96
C ASP A 507 33.02 -28.40 -33.67
N TYR A 508 33.54 -27.28 -33.17
CA TYR A 508 34.74 -26.61 -33.71
C TYR A 508 36.03 -26.81 -32.90
N PHE A 509 35.97 -27.48 -31.74
CA PHE A 509 37.16 -27.80 -30.92
C PHE A 509 37.10 -29.23 -30.36
N SER A 510 36.89 -30.20 -31.25
CA SER A 510 37.26 -31.60 -31.00
C SER A 510 38.50 -31.98 -31.82
N GLU A 511 39.67 -31.72 -31.21
CA GLU A 511 40.86 -32.60 -31.26
C GLU A 511 41.39 -32.77 -29.84
#